data_AF-U2TC63-F1
#
_entry.id   AF-U2TC63-F1
#
_cell.length_a   1.000
_cell.length_b   1.000
_cell.length_c   1.000
_cell.angle_alpha   90.00
_cell.angle_beta   90.00
_cell.angle_gamma   90.00
#
_symmetry.space_group_name_H-M   'P 1'
#
loop_
_entity.id
_entity.type
_entity.pdbx_description
1 polymer ?
#
loop_
_entity_poly.entity_id
_entity_poly.type
_entity_poly.pdbx_seq_one_letter_code
_entity_poly.pdbx_strand_id
1 'polypeptide(L)'
;MTAGPALERRRLIIDCDPGNGMPAADIDDGLALALAAARADVLSLEAITVVSGNTHRDVGFAVAREFVERLGLDVPVYAGAERALVEPPAP
;
A
#
# COMPACT_ATOMS: atom_id res chain seq x y z
N MET A 1 16.04 20.32 29.88
CA MET A 1 16.07 19.37 28.75
C MET A 1 15.10 19.88 27.70
N THR A 2 15.58 20.62 26.70
CA THR A 2 14.75 21.04 25.57
C THR A 2 14.71 19.88 24.58
N ALA A 3 13.50 19.41 24.24
CA ALA A 3 13.32 18.45 23.17
C ALA A 3 13.98 19.00 21.89
N GLY A 4 14.76 18.17 21.19
CA GLY A 4 15.30 18.51 19.87
C GLY A 4 14.16 18.80 18.89
N PRO A 5 14.46 19.42 17.72
CA PRO A 5 13.43 19.66 16.71
C PRO A 5 12.74 18.33 16.38
N ALA A 6 11.40 18.34 16.37
CA ALA A 6 10.64 17.20 15.89
C ALA A 6 11.13 16.88 14.47
N LEU A 7 11.60 15.66 14.23
CA LEU A 7 11.86 15.23 12.85
C LEU A 7 10.53 15.35 12.10
N GLU A 8 10.51 16.16 11.04
CA GLU A 8 9.36 16.18 10.16
C GLU A 8 9.14 14.77 9.59
N ARG A 9 7.91 14.26 9.74
CA ARG A 9 7.54 12.95 9.21
C ARG A 9 7.65 12.98 7.69
N ARG A 10 8.29 11.97 7.12
CA ARG A 10 8.37 11.82 5.66
C ARG A 10 7.01 11.45 5.12
N ARG A 11 6.48 12.31 4.25
CA ARG A 11 5.21 12.08 3.55
C ARG A 11 5.40 11.00 2.48
N LEU A 12 4.48 10.07 2.40
CA LEU A 12 4.56 8.89 1.56
C LEU A 12 3.23 8.62 0.86
N ILE A 13 3.30 8.29 -0.42
CA ILE A 13 2.23 7.63 -1.18
C ILE A 13 2.81 6.29 -1.60
N ILE A 14 2.07 5.20 -1.40
CA ILE A 14 2.49 3.85 -1.80
C ILE A 14 1.61 3.39 -2.97
N ASP A 15 2.26 3.04 -4.07
CA ASP A 15 1.65 2.39 -5.23
C ASP A 15 2.05 0.92 -5.22
N CYS A 16 1.07 0.01 -5.13
CA CYS A 16 1.32 -1.43 -4.95
C CYS A 16 0.19 -2.32 -5.47
N ASP A 17 0.38 -3.64 -5.45
CA ASP A 17 -0.58 -4.67 -5.87
C ASP A 17 -0.80 -5.74 -4.78
N PRO A 18 -1.29 -5.36 -3.58
CA PRO A 18 -1.23 -6.23 -2.41
C PRO A 18 -2.08 -7.49 -2.53
N GLY A 19 -1.46 -8.64 -2.30
CA GLY A 19 -2.09 -9.96 -2.38
C GLY A 19 -2.40 -10.64 -1.03
N ASN A 20 -2.34 -9.92 0.09
CA ASN A 20 -2.40 -10.53 1.42
C ASN A 20 -3.68 -11.36 1.64
N GLY A 21 -3.49 -12.64 1.96
CA GLY A 21 -4.58 -13.58 2.18
C GLY A 21 -5.09 -14.25 0.90
N MET A 22 -4.55 -13.89 -0.28
CA MET A 22 -4.88 -14.51 -1.56
C MET A 22 -3.97 -15.71 -1.84
N PRO A 23 -4.52 -16.88 -2.23
CA PRO A 23 -3.71 -18.02 -2.62
C PRO A 23 -2.76 -17.66 -3.78
N ALA A 24 -1.49 -18.06 -3.65
CA ALA A 24 -0.43 -17.86 -4.64
C ALA A 24 -0.03 -16.39 -4.94
N ALA A 25 -0.50 -15.43 -4.15
CA ALA A 25 -0.01 -14.05 -4.22
C ALA A 25 1.11 -13.81 -3.20
N ASP A 26 2.03 -12.91 -3.53
CA ASP A 26 3.09 -12.51 -2.61
C ASP A 26 2.53 -11.60 -1.51
N ILE A 27 3.25 -11.53 -0.39
CA ILE A 27 2.80 -10.85 0.84
C ILE A 27 3.59 -9.58 1.17
N ASP A 28 4.61 -9.29 0.38
CA ASP A 28 5.61 -8.25 0.59
C ASP A 28 4.98 -6.85 0.58
N ASP A 29 4.05 -6.57 -0.33
CA ASP A 29 3.33 -5.28 -0.36
C ASP A 29 2.55 -5.01 0.93
N GLY A 30 1.77 -5.98 1.42
CA GLY A 30 1.04 -5.78 2.68
C GLY A 30 1.97 -5.71 3.89
N LEU A 31 3.13 -6.37 3.85
CA LEU A 31 4.15 -6.20 4.90
C LEU A 31 4.75 -4.78 4.85
N ALA A 32 5.01 -4.24 3.66
CA ALA A 32 5.48 -2.86 3.48
C ALA A 32 4.42 -1.84 3.95
N LEU A 33 3.15 -2.05 3.62
CA LEU A 33 2.03 -1.24 4.13
C LEU A 33 1.95 -1.30 5.67
N ALA A 34 2.05 -2.49 6.27
CA ALA A 34 2.06 -2.66 7.72
C ALA A 34 3.24 -1.93 8.38
N LEU A 35 4.44 -2.02 7.79
CA LEU A 35 5.61 -1.31 8.29
C LEU A 35 5.44 0.21 8.19
N ALA A 36 4.89 0.71 7.08
CA ALA A 36 4.62 2.13 6.90
C ALA A 36 3.63 2.65 7.95
N ALA A 37 2.54 1.91 8.19
CA ALA A 37 1.56 2.22 9.22
C ALA A 37 2.15 2.17 10.64
N ALA A 38 3.01 1.19 10.93
CA ALA A 38 3.66 1.04 12.23
C ALA A 38 4.69 2.14 12.53
N ARG A 39 5.25 2.78 11.49
CA ARG A 39 6.26 3.84 11.61
C ARG A 39 5.69 5.25 11.51
N ALA A 40 4.50 5.46 12.07
CA ALA A 40 3.85 6.77 12.15
C ALA A 40 4.64 7.83 12.95
N ASP A 41 5.68 7.41 13.69
CA ASP A 41 6.65 8.29 14.36
C ASP A 41 7.52 9.09 13.37
N VAL A 42 7.79 8.53 12.18
CA VAL A 42 8.68 9.12 11.17
C VAL A 42 8.10 9.15 9.76
N LEU A 43 6.99 8.45 9.51
CA LEU A 43 6.28 8.42 8.23
C LEU A 43 4.87 9.01 8.37
N SER A 44 4.41 9.60 7.28
CA SER A 44 3.01 10.01 7.09
C SER A 44 2.53 9.35 5.80
N LEU A 45 1.74 8.29 5.92
CA LEU A 45 1.12 7.63 4.78
C LEU A 45 -0.10 8.44 4.36
N GLU A 46 -0.03 9.09 3.21
CA GLU A 46 -1.02 10.07 2.74
C GLU A 46 -2.05 9.45 1.79
N ALA A 47 -1.66 8.40 1.07
CA ALA A 47 -2.53 7.65 0.17
C ALA A 47 -1.93 6.28 -0.19
N ILE A 48 -2.80 5.36 -0.58
CA ILE A 48 -2.45 4.09 -1.24
C ILE A 48 -3.09 4.08 -2.63
N THR A 49 -2.32 3.75 -3.66
CA THR A 49 -2.82 3.50 -5.02
C THR A 49 -2.60 2.03 -5.36
N VAL A 50 -3.58 1.39 -6.00
CA VAL A 50 -3.54 -0.05 -6.28
C VAL A 50 -3.56 -0.34 -7.77
N VAL A 51 -2.55 -1.02 -8.27
CA VAL A 51 -2.43 -1.46 -9.67
C VAL A 51 -2.52 -2.98 -9.79
N SER A 52 -2.64 -3.50 -11.02
CA SER A 52 -2.53 -4.94 -11.26
C SER A 52 -1.08 -5.35 -11.40
N GLY A 53 -0.69 -6.43 -10.73
CA GLY A 53 0.61 -7.08 -10.88
C GLY A 53 0.49 -8.59 -10.60
N ASN A 54 1.00 -9.06 -9.47
CA ASN A 54 0.80 -10.42 -8.97
C ASN A 54 -0.67 -10.71 -8.61
N THR A 55 -1.40 -9.64 -8.25
CA THR A 55 -2.78 -9.66 -7.83
C THR A 55 -3.57 -8.74 -8.77
N HIS A 56 -4.74 -9.20 -9.20
CA HIS A 56 -5.64 -8.36 -9.99
C HIS A 56 -6.02 -7.11 -9.19
N ARG A 57 -5.98 -5.93 -9.81
CA ARG A 57 -6.21 -4.62 -9.18
C ARG A 57 -7.48 -4.57 -8.31
N ASP A 58 -8.58 -5.19 -8.73
CA ASP A 58 -9.81 -5.22 -7.90
C ASP A 58 -9.65 -6.01 -6.59
N VAL A 59 -8.92 -7.13 -6.65
CA VAL A 59 -8.62 -7.95 -5.47
C VAL A 59 -7.67 -7.19 -4.56
N GLY A 60 -6.59 -6.64 -5.11
CA GLY A 60 -5.64 -5.85 -4.32
C GLY A 60 -6.30 -4.61 -3.71
N PHE A 61 -7.22 -3.97 -4.43
CA PHE A 61 -7.95 -2.82 -3.91
C PHE A 61 -8.84 -3.20 -2.72
N ALA A 62 -9.52 -4.34 -2.79
CA ALA A 62 -10.29 -4.86 -1.65
C ALA A 62 -9.39 -5.19 -0.45
N VAL A 63 -8.25 -5.84 -0.69
CA VAL A 63 -7.24 -6.15 0.35
C VAL A 63 -6.70 -4.88 1.01
N ALA A 64 -6.32 -3.87 0.23
CA ALA A 64 -5.81 -2.60 0.74
C ALA A 64 -6.86 -1.82 1.54
N ARG A 65 -8.13 -1.85 1.09
CA ARG A 65 -9.24 -1.24 1.85
C ARG A 65 -9.47 -1.96 3.17
N GLU A 66 -9.52 -3.28 3.17
CA GLU A 66 -9.67 -4.07 4.39
C GLU A 66 -8.52 -3.79 5.36
N PHE A 67 -7.29 -3.68 4.86
CA PHE A 67 -6.11 -3.33 5.66
C PHE A 67 -6.28 -1.98 6.38
N VAL A 68 -6.68 -0.92 5.67
CA VAL A 68 -6.91 0.42 6.23
C VAL A 68 -8.05 0.39 7.25
N GLU A 69 -9.17 -0.27 6.91
CA GLU A 69 -10.34 -0.38 7.77
C GLU A 69 -10.03 -1.15 9.07
N ARG A 70 -9.32 -2.28 8.99
CA ARG A 70 -8.96 -3.10 10.16
C ARG A 70 -7.96 -2.42 11.09
N LEU A 71 -7.09 -1.56 10.57
CA LEU A 71 -6.13 -0.79 11.36
C LEU A 71 -6.68 0.55 11.83
N GLY A 72 -7.89 0.93 11.40
CA GLY A 72 -8.51 2.22 11.74
C GLY A 72 -7.71 3.42 11.21
N LEU A 73 -7.07 3.27 10.06
CA LEU A 73 -6.26 4.32 9.45
C LEU A 73 -7.15 5.27 8.64
N ASP A 74 -6.90 6.58 8.74
CA ASP A 74 -7.54 7.59 7.88
C ASP A 74 -6.68 7.85 6.63
N VAL A 75 -6.55 6.82 5.79
CA VAL A 75 -5.73 6.86 4.58
C VAL A 75 -6.60 6.49 3.38
N PRO A 76 -6.72 7.37 2.36
CA PRO A 76 -7.49 7.06 1.17
C PRO A 76 -6.79 5.99 0.32
N VAL A 77 -7.59 5.05 -0.19
CA VAL A 77 -7.16 4.00 -1.14
C VAL A 77 -7.81 4.27 -2.48
N TYR A 78 -7.01 4.31 -3.55
CA TYR A 78 -7.46 4.57 -4.91
C TYR A 78 -7.16 3.40 -5.85
N ALA A 79 -8.12 3.09 -6.72
CA ALA A 79 -7.91 2.13 -7.79
C ALA A 79 -7.10 2.79 -8.93
N GLY A 80 -5.98 2.16 -9.27
CA GLY A 80 -5.11 2.53 -10.38
C GLY A 80 -5.41 1.72 -11.65
N ALA A 81 -4.37 1.45 -12.43
CA ALA A 81 -4.50 0.74 -13.70
C ALA A 81 -4.83 -0.75 -13.52
N GLU A 82 -5.84 -1.22 -14.25
CA GLU A 82 -6.23 -2.64 -14.27
C GLU A 82 -5.29 -3.52 -15.10
N ARG A 83 -4.57 -2.94 -16.04
CA ARG A 83 -3.69 -3.67 -16.97
C ARG A 83 -2.47 -2.83 -17.33
N ALA A 84 -1.42 -3.52 -17.74
CA ALA A 84 -0.24 -2.87 -18.32
C ALA A 84 -0.62 -2.06 -19.57
N LEU A 85 0.11 -0.96 -19.80
CA LEU A 85 -0.06 -0.16 -21.01
C LEU A 85 0.35 -0.93 -22.27
N VAL A 86 1.40 -1.73 -22.15
CA VAL A 86 1.89 -2.67 -23.17
C VAL A 86 2.28 -3.93 -22.43
N GLU A 87 1.66 -5.05 -22.78
CA GLU A 87 2.00 -6.35 -22.21
C GLU A 87 2.90 -7.09 -23.22
N PRO A 88 4.09 -7.57 -22.80
CA PRO A 88 4.89 -8.43 -23.65
C PRO A 88 4.07 -9.67 -24.04
N PRO A 89 4.27 -10.23 -25.25
CA PRO A 89 3.66 -11.51 -25.58
C PRO A 89 4.08 -12.54 -24.53
N ALA A 90 3.10 -13.32 -24.06
CA ALA A 90 3.36 -14.43 -23.17
C ALA A 90 4.40 -15.39 -23.82
N PRO A 91 5.29 -16.01 -23.01
CA PRO A 91 6.24 -16.99 -23.52
C PRO A 91 5.57 -18.19 -24.20
#